data_AF-A0A948FI93-F1
#
_entry.id   AF-A0A948FI93-F1
#
_cell.length_a   1.000
_cell.length_b   1.000
_cell.length_c   1.000
_cell.angle_alpha   90.00
_cell.angle_beta   90.00
_cell.angle_gamma   90.00
#
_symmetry.space_group_name_H-M   'P 1'
#
loop_
_entity.id
_entity.type
_entity.pdbx_description
1 polymer ?
#
loop_
_entity_poly.entity_id
_entity_poly.type
_entity_poly.pdbx_seq_one_letter_code
_entity_poly.pdbx_strand_id
1 'polypeptide(L)' 'MEIMCCGCNHIKKGKSWKKQLPDNRKQITHAYCPKCFSKVMKKIHSRFVQQEVAV' A
#
# COMPACT_ATOMS: atom_id res chain seq x y z
N MET A 1 -0.40 -8.32 -16.40
CA MET A 1 -0.78 -7.35 -15.38
C MET A 1 0.21 -7.45 -14.22
N GLU A 2 0.77 -6.33 -13.76
CA GLU A 2 1.63 -6.27 -12.58
C GLU A 2 0.94 -5.43 -11.50
N ILE A 3 1.13 -5.79 -10.23
CA ILE A 3 0.56 -5.04 -9.10
C ILE A 3 1.71 -4.27 -8.43
N MET A 4 1.60 -2.95 -8.40
CA MET A 4 2.56 -2.04 -7.76
C MET A 4 1.99 -1.48 -6.45
N CYS A 5 2.83 -1.39 -5.42
CA CYS A 5 2.46 -0.80 -4.15
C CYS A 5 2.45 0.73 -4.23
N CYS A 6 1.32 1.40 -3.95
CA CYS A 6 1.23 2.87 -3.96
C CYS A 6 2.17 3.56 -2.95
N GLY A 7 2.50 2.87 -1.85
CA GLY A 7 3.29 3.47 -0.77
C GLY A 7 4.79 3.31 -0.90
N CYS A 8 5.28 2.28 -1.62
CA CYS A 8 6.72 1.99 -1.71
C CYS A 8 7.17 1.52 -3.10
N ASN A 9 6.29 1.54 -4.10
CA ASN A 9 6.53 1.19 -5.49
C ASN A 9 7.14 -0.21 -5.73
N HIS A 10 7.01 -1.11 -4.75
CA HIS A 10 7.39 -2.51 -4.93
C HIS A 10 6.35 -3.24 -5.78
N ILE A 11 6.80 -4.19 -6.61
CA ILE A 11 5.95 -5.03 -7.45
C ILE A 11 5.63 -6.34 -6.72
N LYS A 12 4.38 -6.80 -6.79
CA LYS A 12 3.97 -8.12 -6.28
C LYS A 12 4.49 -9.23 -7.20
N LYS A 13 5.30 -10.13 -6.65
CA LYS A 13 5.79 -11.34 -7.31
C LYS A 13 5.39 -12.54 -6.46
N GLY A 14 4.36 -13.27 -6.89
CA GLY A 14 3.75 -14.34 -6.09
C GLY A 14 3.21 -13.82 -4.75
N LYS A 15 3.75 -14.33 -3.65
CA LYS A 15 3.39 -13.93 -2.28
C LYS A 15 4.25 -12.79 -1.71
N SER A 16 5.26 -12.33 -2.45
CA SER A 16 6.25 -11.35 -1.97
C SER A 16 6.15 -10.01 -2.73
N TRP A 17 6.69 -8.96 -2.13
CA TRP A 17 6.82 -7.63 -2.72
C TRP A 17 8.30 -7.33 -2.93
N LYS A 18 8.70 -7.05 -4.18
CA LYS A 18 10.11 -6.84 -4.56
C LYS A 18 10.33 -5.46 -5.17
N LYS A 19 11.47 -4.84 -4.87
CA LYS A 19 11.87 -3.56 -5.47
C LYS A 19 12.34 -3.86 -6.88
N GLN A 20 11.51 -3.57 -7.86
CA GLN A 20 11.79 -3.82 -9.27
C GLN A 20 11.04 -2.77 -10.09
N LEU A 21 11.63 -2.35 -11.21
CA LEU A 21 10.92 -1.52 -12.18
C LEU A 21 9.80 -2.34 -12.84
N PRO A 22 8.61 -1.74 -13.04
CA PRO A 22 7.55 -2.40 -13.79
C PRO A 22 8.00 -2.63 -15.24
N ASP A 23 7.47 -3.66 -15.86
CA ASP A 23 7.62 -3.88 -17.29
C ASP A 23 6.68 -2.92 -18.05
N ASN A 24 7.25 -1.99 -18.82
CA ASN A 24 6.49 -0.99 -19.59
C ASN A 24 5.51 -1.61 -20.61
N ARG A 25 5.63 -2.91 -20.91
CA ARG A 25 4.71 -3.63 -21.80
C ARG A 25 3.50 -4.22 -21.06
N LYS A 26 3.47 -4.14 -19.73
CA LYS A 26 2.41 -4.72 -18.90
C LYS A 26 1.54 -3.62 -18.28
N GLN A 27 0.23 -3.84 -18.29
CA GLN A 27 -0.67 -3.03 -17.48
C GLN A 27 -0.29 -3.11 -16.00
N ILE A 28 -0.24 -1.94 -15.36
CA ILE A 28 0.06 -1.79 -13.94
C ILE A 28 -1.24 -1.53 -13.19
N THR A 29 -1.43 -2.22 -12.08
CA THR A 29 -2.50 -1.96 -11.13
C THR A 29 -1.91 -1.56 -9.80
N HIS A 30 -2.53 -0.57 -9.18
CA HIS A 30 -2.06 0.01 -7.94
C HIS A 30 -2.79 -0.62 -6.75
N ALA A 31 -2.04 -1.05 -5.75
CA ALA A 31 -2.56 -1.60 -4.49
C ALA A 31 -1.63 -1.22 -3.33
N TYR A 32 -1.92 -1.64 -2.10
CA TYR A 32 -0.97 -1.51 -0.98
C TYR A 32 -0.35 -2.87 -0.63
N CYS A 33 0.96 -2.88 -0.38
CA CYS A 33 1.59 -4.01 0.28
C CYS A 33 1.16 -4.05 1.77
N PRO A 34 1.19 -5.21 2.44
CA PRO A 34 0.75 -5.33 3.83
C PRO A 34 1.39 -4.30 4.77
N LYS A 35 2.70 -4.06 4.63
CA LYS A 35 3.42 -3.06 5.44
C LYS A 35 2.91 -1.63 5.23
N CYS A 36 2.69 -1.23 3.98
CA CYS A 36 2.17 0.11 3.66
C CYS A 36 0.72 0.25 4.06
N PHE A 37 -0.10 -0.78 3.86
CA PHE A 37 -1.49 -0.81 4.30
C PHE A 37 -1.61 -0.62 5.81
N SER A 38 -0.87 -1.38 6.62
CA SER A 38 -0.87 -1.22 8.07
C SER A 38 -0.44 0.18 8.52
N LYS A 39 0.53 0.81 7.84
CA LYS A 39 0.93 2.20 8.15
C LYS A 39 -0.18 3.19 7.85
N VAL A 40 -0.89 3.03 6.73
CA VAL A 40 -2.03 3.88 6.36
C VAL A 40 -3.16 3.71 7.37
N MET A 41 -3.52 2.47 7.69
CA MET A 41 -4.59 2.18 8.65
C MET A 41 -4.26 2.69 10.06
N LYS A 42 -3.00 2.60 10.51
CA LYS A 42 -2.58 3.22 11.78
C LYS A 42 -2.79 4.73 11.79
N LYS A 43 -2.45 5.43 10.71
CA LYS A 43 -2.65 6.88 10.58
C LYS A 43 -4.13 7.25 10.58
N ILE A 44 -4.96 6.46 9.87
CA ILE A 44 -6.42 6.61 9.87
C ILE A 44 -6.92 6.44 11.29
N HIS A 45 -6.63 5.30 11.92
CA HIS A 45 -7.09 4.99 13.27
C HIS A 45 -6.68 6.05 14.30
N SER A 46 -5.43 6.54 14.26
CA SER A 46 -4.99 7.60 15.17
C SER A 46 -5.77 8.91 15.03
N ARG A 47 -6.29 9.21 13.83
CA ARG A 47 -7.05 10.44 13.57
C ARG A 47 -8.52 10.31 13.96
N PHE A 48 -9.11 9.12 13.77
CA PHE A 48 -10.52 8.89 14.09
C PHE A 48 -10.75 8.65 15.59
N VAL A 49 -9.87 7.91 16.28
CA VAL A 49 -10.00 7.70 17.75
C VAL A 49 -9.83 8.99 18.55
N GLN A 50 -9.09 9.98 18.02
CA GLN A 50 -8.96 11.29 18.66
C GLN A 50 -10.20 12.18 18.51
N GLN A 51 -11.10 11.88 17.57
CA GLN A 51 -12.34 12.66 17.40
C GLN A 51 -13.46 12.20 18.34
N GLU A 52 -13.39 10.98 18.89
CA GLU A 52 -14.45 10.42 19.73
C GLU A 52 -14.35 10.80 21.23
N VAL A 53 -13.28 11.49 21.66
CA VAL A 53 -13.07 11.90 23.06
C VAL A 53 -13.34 13.40 23.28
N ALA A 54 -13.84 14.10 22.25
CA ALA A 54 -14.10 15.54 22.28
C ALA A 54 -15.59 15.85 22.05
N VAL A 55 -16.48 15.09 22.68
CA VAL A 55 -17.93 15.40 22.78
C VAL A 55 -18.35 15.33 24.24
#